data_AF-A0A9P6BFE6-F1
#
_entry.id   AF-A0A9P6BFE6-F1
#
_cell.length_a   1.000
_cell.length_b   1.000
_cell.length_c   1.000
_cell.angle_alpha   90.00
_cell.angle_beta   90.00
_cell.angle_gamma   90.00
#
_symmetry.space_group_name_H-M   'P 1'
#
loop_
_entity.id
_entity.type
_entity.pdbx_description
1 polymer ?
#
loop_
_entity_poly.entity_id
_entity_poly.type
_entity_poly.pdbx_seq_one_letter_code
_entity_poly.pdbx_strand_id
1 'polypeptide(L)'
;MSWSPKSSGLDGYWKLQSAIARLKGGNPHPGKKIHAWAREAGFDRSRITCSASVWCFSSLEEREIWSKSMSAVLSGFGSKAVEANPASQEDLKEQAKAWKHWAQDDDGWYSAVHGEILCRKE
;
A
#
# COMPACT_ATOMS: atom_id res chain seq x y z
N MET A 1 3.34 6.15 1.63
CA MET A 1 3.87 5.03 2.42
C MET A 1 5.37 5.22 2.44
N SER A 2 5.97 5.04 3.60
CA SER A 2 7.39 5.32 3.84
C SER A 2 7.97 4.22 4.71
N TRP A 3 9.24 3.89 4.50
CA TRP A 3 9.93 2.85 5.27
C TRP A 3 11.41 3.18 5.46
N SER A 4 11.98 2.56 6.48
CA SER A 4 13.41 2.52 6.79
C SER A 4 13.81 1.08 7.13
N PRO A 5 15.04 0.65 6.81
CA PRO A 5 15.98 1.32 5.90
C PRO A 5 15.46 1.34 4.46
N LYS A 6 16.13 2.11 3.58
CA LYS A 6 15.83 2.09 2.15
C LYS A 6 16.08 0.68 1.60
N SER A 7 15.18 0.22 0.73
CA SER A 7 15.27 -1.12 0.13
C SER A 7 14.70 -1.10 -1.28
N SER A 8 15.53 -1.45 -2.25
CA SER A 8 15.14 -1.56 -3.66
C SER A 8 14.03 -2.58 -3.87
N GLY A 9 14.01 -3.65 -3.08
CA GLY A 9 12.94 -4.64 -3.10
C GLY A 9 11.60 -4.07 -2.61
N LEU A 10 11.59 -3.28 -1.53
CA LEU A 10 10.36 -2.61 -1.07
C LEU A 10 9.91 -1.53 -2.07
N ASP A 11 10.86 -0.79 -2.69
CA ASP A 11 10.56 0.14 -3.78
C ASP A 11 9.91 -0.57 -4.98
N GLY A 12 10.47 -1.71 -5.38
CA GLY A 12 9.96 -2.56 -6.47
C GLY A 12 8.55 -3.07 -6.17
N TYR A 13 8.30 -3.52 -4.94
CA TYR A 13 6.98 -3.96 -4.49
C TYR A 13 5.94 -2.84 -4.66
N TRP A 14 6.24 -1.62 -4.22
CA TRP A 14 5.28 -0.51 -4.33
C TRP A 14 5.02 -0.05 -5.76
N LYS A 15 6.04 -0.10 -6.63
CA LYS A 15 5.88 0.14 -8.07
C LYS A 15 4.95 -0.90 -8.69
N LEU A 16 5.18 -2.18 -8.40
CA LEU A 16 4.35 -3.28 -8.88
C LEU A 16 2.90 -3.14 -8.40
N GLN A 17 2.68 -2.90 -7.11
CA GLN A 17 1.34 -2.77 -6.54
C GLN A 17 0.57 -1.61 -7.19
N SER A 18 1.27 -0.49 -7.42
CA SER A 18 0.71 0.68 -8.11
C SER A 18 0.36 0.40 -9.57
N ALA A 19 1.19 -0.35 -10.28
CA ALA A 19 0.93 -0.74 -11.67
C ALA A 19 -0.28 -1.68 -11.77
N ILE A 20 -0.36 -2.69 -10.89
CA ILE A 20 -1.50 -3.63 -10.84
C ILE A 20 -2.79 -2.89 -10.50
N ALA A 21 -2.78 -1.96 -9.54
CA ALA A 21 -3.95 -1.16 -9.20
C ALA A 21 -4.48 -0.40 -10.44
N ARG A 22 -3.59 0.21 -11.23
CA ARG A 22 -3.95 0.93 -12.46
C ARG A 22 -4.48 0.01 -13.55
N LEU A 23 -3.84 -1.14 -13.77
CA LEU A 23 -4.27 -2.14 -14.76
C LEU A 23 -5.69 -2.64 -14.47
N LYS A 24 -6.06 -2.74 -13.20
CA LYS A 24 -7.42 -3.10 -12.76
C LYS A 24 -8.42 -1.95 -12.85
N GLY A 25 -8.04 -0.80 -13.41
CA GLY A 25 -8.87 0.42 -13.46
C GLY A 25 -8.97 1.18 -12.13
N GLY A 26 -8.21 0.77 -11.11
CA GLY A 26 -8.19 1.39 -9.80
C GLY A 26 -7.22 2.57 -9.69
N ASN A 27 -7.37 3.34 -8.61
CA ASN A 27 -6.43 4.38 -8.23
C ASN A 27 -5.49 3.85 -7.13
N PRO A 28 -4.15 3.93 -7.29
CA PRO A 28 -3.20 3.46 -6.26
C PRO A 28 -3.11 4.37 -5.03
N HIS A 29 -3.64 5.60 -5.10
CA HIS A 29 -3.58 6.59 -4.03
C HIS A 29 -4.96 7.22 -3.79
N PRO A 30 -5.99 6.42 -3.44
CA PRO A 30 -7.35 6.91 -3.35
C PRO A 30 -7.53 7.88 -2.17
N GLY A 31 -6.84 7.68 -1.04
CA GLY A 31 -7.04 8.45 0.19
C GLY A 31 -6.92 9.97 0.02
N LYS A 32 -6.07 10.46 -0.90
CA LYS A 32 -5.96 11.91 -1.18
C LYS A 32 -7.05 12.46 -2.11
N LYS A 33 -7.89 11.59 -2.68
CA LYS A 33 -8.93 11.93 -3.68
C LYS A 33 -10.34 11.63 -3.21
N ILE A 34 -10.54 10.72 -2.26
CA ILE A 34 -11.88 10.29 -1.84
C ILE A 34 -12.83 11.44 -1.45
N HIS A 35 -12.33 12.51 -0.82
CA HIS A 35 -13.16 13.68 -0.48
C HIS A 35 -13.61 14.46 -1.72
N ALA A 36 -12.78 14.53 -2.75
CA ALA A 36 -13.12 15.18 -4.02
C ALA A 36 -14.14 14.32 -4.79
N TRP A 37 -13.93 13.00 -4.84
CA TRP A 37 -14.89 12.07 -5.45
C TRP A 37 -16.24 12.07 -4.73
N ALA A 38 -16.28 12.21 -3.41
CA ALA A 38 -17.53 12.36 -2.67
C ALA A 38 -18.30 13.62 -3.13
N ARG A 39 -17.61 14.73 -3.41
CA ARG A 39 -18.26 15.92 -3.98
C ARG A 39 -18.75 15.69 -5.41
N GLU A 40 -17.95 15.06 -6.25
CA GLU A 40 -18.34 14.71 -7.62
C GLU A 40 -19.56 13.77 -7.63
N ALA A 41 -19.72 12.95 -6.60
CA ALA A 41 -20.89 12.10 -6.39
C ALA A 41 -22.12 12.83 -5.80
N GLY A 42 -22.04 14.14 -5.57
CA GLY A 42 -23.17 14.98 -5.15
C GLY A 42 -23.27 15.29 -3.65
N PHE A 43 -22.28 14.91 -2.82
CA PHE A 43 -22.26 15.35 -1.43
C PHE A 43 -21.85 16.82 -1.33
N ASP A 44 -22.59 17.58 -0.53
CA ASP A 44 -22.19 18.95 -0.18
C ASP A 44 -20.87 18.95 0.61
N ARG A 45 -19.97 19.90 0.30
CA ARG A 45 -18.64 19.98 0.93
C ARG A 45 -18.73 20.11 2.45
N SER A 46 -19.70 20.85 2.97
CA SER A 46 -19.90 21.09 4.41
C SER A 46 -20.31 19.81 5.15
N ARG A 47 -20.85 18.81 4.44
CA ARG A 47 -21.26 17.50 4.99
C ARG A 47 -20.19 16.42 4.88
N ILE A 48 -19.00 16.76 4.40
CA ILE A 48 -17.85 15.85 4.30
C ILE A 48 -16.84 16.22 5.39
N THR A 49 -16.78 15.41 6.43
CA THR A 49 -15.67 15.48 7.40
C THR A 49 -14.49 14.70 6.83
N CYS A 50 -13.32 15.34 6.74
CA CYS A 50 -12.08 14.68 6.33
C CYS A 50 -11.21 14.45 7.58
N SER A 51 -10.63 13.26 7.69
CA SER A 51 -9.64 12.92 8.71
C SER A 51 -8.48 12.17 8.08
N ALA A 52 -7.45 11.92 8.87
CA ALA A 52 -6.40 11.00 8.52
C ALA A 52 -5.97 10.22 9.75
N SER A 53 -5.62 8.95 9.54
CA SER A 53 -4.94 8.12 10.52
C SER A 53 -3.62 7.63 9.93
N VAL A 54 -2.74 7.14 10.79
CA VAL A 54 -1.43 6.61 10.39
C VAL A 54 -1.26 5.23 11.00
N TRP A 55 -0.96 4.25 10.16
CA TRP A 55 -0.34 3.01 10.64
C TRP A 55 1.15 3.20 10.77
N CYS A 56 1.70 2.68 11.86
CA CYS A 56 3.13 2.66 12.14
C CYS A 56 3.49 1.25 12.61
N PHE A 57 4.48 0.64 11.96
CA PHE A 57 5.04 -0.66 12.36
C PHE A 57 6.52 -0.49 12.63
N SER A 58 6.95 -0.81 13.85
CA SER A 58 8.31 -0.53 14.33
C SER A 58 8.86 -1.59 15.28
N SER A 59 8.03 -2.21 16.12
CA SER A 59 8.47 -3.32 16.95
C SER A 59 8.75 -4.56 16.10
N LEU A 60 9.61 -5.47 16.57
CA LEU A 60 9.89 -6.72 15.86
C LEU A 60 8.60 -7.49 15.56
N GLU A 61 7.69 -7.61 16.54
CA GLU A 61 6.41 -8.30 16.37
C GLU A 61 5.54 -7.65 15.29
N GLU A 62 5.37 -6.32 15.34
CA GLU A 62 4.64 -5.55 14.34
C GLU A 62 5.21 -5.74 12.92
N ARG A 63 6.54 -5.71 12.82
CA ARG A 63 7.26 -5.86 11.56
C ARG A 63 7.13 -7.26 10.99
N GLU A 64 7.21 -8.30 11.83
CA GLU A 64 7.00 -9.67 11.40
C GLU A 64 5.57 -9.92 10.91
N ILE A 65 4.57 -9.40 11.63
CA ILE A 65 3.17 -9.49 11.22
C ILE A 65 2.97 -8.78 9.88
N TRP A 66 3.46 -7.54 9.77
CA TRP A 66 3.33 -6.75 8.55
C TRP A 66 4.01 -7.40 7.34
N SER A 67 5.24 -7.90 7.53
CA SER A 67 6.00 -8.59 6.49
C SER A 67 5.31 -9.86 6.00
N LYS A 68 4.68 -10.63 6.91
CA LYS A 68 3.86 -11.80 6.54
C LYS A 68 2.65 -11.37 5.69
N SER A 69 1.94 -10.30 6.07
CA SER A 69 0.81 -9.78 5.29
C SER A 69 1.25 -9.35 3.88
N MET A 70 2.36 -8.63 3.75
CA MET A 70 2.87 -8.18 2.45
C MET A 70 3.36 -9.34 1.57
N SER A 71 3.98 -10.35 2.18
CA SER A 71 4.38 -11.58 1.49
C SER A 71 3.20 -12.38 0.94
N ALA A 72 2.08 -12.41 1.67
CA ALA A 72 0.84 -13.03 1.20
C ALA A 72 0.24 -12.27 0.00
N VAL A 73 0.25 -10.94 0.03
CA VAL A 73 -0.18 -10.10 -1.09
C VAL A 73 0.68 -10.36 -2.34
N LEU A 74 2.01 -10.43 -2.19
CA LEU A 74 2.94 -10.78 -3.26
C LEU A 74 2.61 -12.13 -3.91
N SER A 75 2.39 -13.14 -3.09
CA SER A 75 2.00 -14.48 -3.57
C SER A 75 0.67 -14.45 -4.32
N GLY A 76 -0.27 -13.62 -3.86
CA GLY A 76 -1.56 -13.41 -4.50
C GLY A 76 -1.51 -12.64 -5.84
N PHE A 77 -0.42 -11.94 -6.15
CA PHE A 77 -0.24 -11.33 -7.48
C PHE A 77 -0.08 -12.38 -8.58
N GLY A 78 0.46 -13.55 -8.25
CA GLY A 78 0.42 -14.76 -9.09
C GLY A 78 0.88 -14.55 -10.53
N SER A 79 0.38 -15.41 -11.44
CA SER A 79 0.68 -15.34 -12.88
C SER A 79 0.19 -14.04 -13.52
N LYS A 80 -0.89 -13.43 -13.02
CA LYS A 80 -1.50 -12.21 -13.56
C LYS A 80 -0.58 -10.99 -13.55
N ALA A 81 0.30 -10.88 -12.54
CA ALA A 81 1.31 -9.84 -12.51
C ALA A 81 2.48 -10.08 -13.47
N VAL A 82 2.70 -11.32 -13.92
CA VAL A 82 3.68 -11.61 -14.97
C VAL A 82 3.03 -11.46 -16.34
N GLU A 83 1.80 -11.92 -16.51
CA GLU A 83 1.01 -11.82 -17.75
C GLU A 83 0.78 -10.37 -18.17
N ALA A 84 0.55 -9.46 -17.21
CA ALA A 84 0.40 -8.03 -17.50
C ALA A 84 1.76 -7.30 -17.69
N ASN A 85 2.88 -8.00 -17.54
CA ASN A 85 4.26 -7.54 -17.60
C ASN A 85 4.75 -6.42 -16.63
N PRO A 86 4.16 -6.17 -15.42
CA PRO A 86 4.76 -5.23 -14.48
C PRO A 86 5.92 -5.77 -13.64
N ALA A 87 6.15 -7.09 -13.57
CA ALA A 87 7.30 -7.70 -12.86
C ALA A 87 7.57 -9.15 -13.30
N SER A 88 8.83 -9.58 -13.23
CA SER A 88 9.25 -10.97 -13.44
C SER A 88 9.08 -11.84 -12.19
N GLN A 89 9.17 -13.17 -12.34
CA GLN A 89 9.18 -14.09 -11.20
C GLN A 89 10.38 -13.89 -10.28
N GLU A 90 11.50 -13.41 -10.81
CA GLU A 90 12.69 -13.09 -10.03
C GLU A 90 12.45 -11.84 -9.18
N ASP A 91 11.87 -10.79 -9.76
CA ASP A 91 11.49 -9.56 -9.03
C ASP A 91 10.57 -9.88 -7.85
N LEU A 92 9.56 -10.74 -8.04
CA LEU A 92 8.65 -11.14 -6.97
C LEU A 92 9.37 -11.84 -5.81
N LYS A 93 10.36 -12.69 -6.12
CA LYS A 93 11.18 -13.37 -5.10
C LYS A 93 12.07 -12.39 -4.36
N GLU A 94 12.67 -11.42 -5.06
CA GLU A 94 13.49 -10.37 -4.44
C GLU A 94 12.66 -9.49 -3.51
N GLN A 95 11.46 -9.08 -3.95
CA GLN A 95 10.53 -8.30 -3.14
C GLN A 95 10.09 -9.05 -1.88
N ALA A 96 9.82 -10.36 -1.98
CA ALA A 96 9.47 -11.19 -0.83
C ALA A 96 10.65 -11.34 0.16
N LYS A 97 11.89 -11.51 -0.35
CA LYS A 97 13.09 -11.52 0.49
C LYS A 97 13.29 -10.17 1.19
N ALA A 98 13.06 -9.07 0.49
CA ALA A 98 13.23 -7.73 1.02
C ALA A 98 12.27 -7.45 2.20
N TRP A 99 11.01 -7.90 2.12
CA TRP A 99 10.09 -7.82 3.27
C TRP A 99 10.55 -8.62 4.47
N LYS A 100 11.12 -9.81 4.26
CA LYS A 100 11.69 -10.62 5.36
C LYS A 100 12.92 -9.96 5.98
N HIS A 101 13.78 -9.38 5.16
CA HIS A 101 14.97 -8.66 5.63
C HIS A 101 14.58 -7.41 6.44
N TRP A 102 13.68 -6.58 5.91
CA TRP A 102 13.14 -5.41 6.61
C TRP A 102 12.52 -5.80 7.97
N ALA A 103 11.86 -6.96 8.05
CA ALA A 103 11.26 -7.40 9.29
C ALA A 103 12.26 -7.71 10.40
N GLN A 104 13.49 -8.08 10.04
CA GLN A 104 14.55 -8.49 10.98
C GLN A 104 15.60 -7.40 11.21
N ASP A 105 15.52 -6.28 10.49
CA ASP A 105 16.45 -5.16 10.61
C ASP A 105 16.09 -4.30 11.84
N ASP A 106 17.02 -4.05 12.77
CA ASP A 106 16.71 -3.28 13.99
C ASP A 106 16.21 -1.85 13.70
N ASP A 107 16.60 -1.25 12.57
CA ASP A 107 16.13 0.05 12.09
C ASP A 107 14.87 -0.05 11.19
N GLY A 108 14.30 -1.26 11.13
CA GLY A 108 13.04 -1.55 10.47
C GLY A 108 11.92 -0.65 10.98
N TRP A 109 11.36 0.15 10.08
CA TRP A 109 10.24 1.02 10.39
C TRP A 109 9.38 1.23 9.14
N TYR A 110 8.06 1.32 9.32
CA TYR A 110 7.12 1.57 8.22
C TYR A 110 5.98 2.48 8.68
N SER A 111 5.54 3.37 7.78
CA SER A 111 4.30 4.12 7.95
C SER A 111 3.43 4.19 6.70
N ALA A 112 2.11 4.18 6.93
CA ALA A 112 1.09 4.44 5.93
C ALA A 112 0.10 5.49 6.43
N VAL A 113 -0.06 6.57 5.68
CA VAL A 113 -1.10 7.58 5.94
C VAL A 113 -2.37 7.15 5.22
N HIS A 114 -3.47 7.10 5.96
CA HIS A 114 -4.80 6.75 5.48
C HIS A 114 -5.65 8.03 5.43
N GLY A 115 -6.09 8.41 4.23
CA GLY A 115 -7.09 9.46 4.08
C GLY A 115 -8.48 8.89 4.34
N GLU A 116 -9.27 9.56 5.16
CA GLU A 116 -10.58 9.12 5.63
C GLU A 116 -11.62 10.20 5.41
N ILE A 117 -12.87 9.78 5.15
CA ILE A 117 -14.01 10.69 5.09
C ILE A 117 -15.22 10.10 5.81
N LEU A 118 -15.99 10.97 6.44
CA LEU A 118 -17.34 10.69 6.89
C LEU A 118 -18.30 11.61 6.15
N CYS A 119 -19.11 11.03 5.28
CA CYS A 119 -20.14 11.74 4.51
C CYS A 119 -21.50 11.56 5.18
N ARG A 120 -22.23 12.66 5.40
CA ARG A 120 -23.59 12.64 5.96
C ARG A 120 -24.61 12.95 4.87
N LYS A 121 -25.61 12.08 4.71
CA LYS A 121 -26.78 12.32 3.88
C LYS A 121 -27.77 13.22 4.62
N GLU A 122 -28.78 13.71 3.91
CA GLU A 122 -29.92 14.37 4.53
C GLU A 122 -30.78 13.40 5.34
#